data_AF-A0A5B7K1D3-F1
#
_entry.id   AF-A0A5B7K1D3-F1
#
_cell.length_a   1.000
_cell.length_b   1.000
_cell.length_c   1.000
_cell.angle_alpha   90.00
_cell.angle_beta   90.00
_cell.angle_gamma   90.00
#
_symmetry.space_group_name_H-M   'P 1'
#
loop_
_entity.id
_entity.type
_entity.pdbx_description
1 polymer ?
#
loop_
_entity_poly.entity_id
_entity_poly.type
_entity_poly.pdbx_seq_one_letter_code
_entity_poly.pdbx_strand_id
1 'polypeptide(L)'
;MPGFLKATVEWFRIYKIPDGKPENQFAFNGEAKDREFAHKVIMETHESWQHLVEGKSDAGGLSTSCVTLPNAHSKLSVVEAEEVVGSSPEAGPGQPIDPKGEL
;
A
#
# COMPACT_ATOMS: atom_id res chain seq x y z
N MET A 1 -7.19 18.86 15.81
CA MET A 1 -8.18 18.26 16.72
C MET A 1 -7.43 17.69 17.92
N PRO A 2 -7.69 18.18 19.15
CA PRO A 2 -7.07 17.63 20.36
C PRO A 2 -7.29 16.11 20.45
N GLY A 3 -6.25 15.35 20.83
CA GLY A 3 -6.33 13.90 21.02
C GLY A 3 -6.27 13.04 19.75
N PHE A 4 -6.50 13.61 18.56
CA PHE A 4 -6.57 12.82 17.31
C PHE A 4 -5.29 12.05 17.01
N LEU A 5 -4.13 12.72 17.04
CA LEU A 5 -2.84 12.05 16.78
C LEU A 5 -2.54 10.95 17.81
N LYS A 6 -2.90 11.19 19.08
CA LYS A 6 -2.73 10.18 20.14
C LYS A 6 -3.59 8.95 19.87
N ALA A 7 -4.85 9.14 19.46
CA ALA A 7 -5.75 8.05 19.09
C ALA A 7 -5.25 7.27 17.86
N THR A 8 -4.70 7.96 16.86
CA THR A 8 -4.10 7.31 15.68
C THR A 8 -2.90 6.43 16.05
N VAL A 9 -1.98 6.94 16.89
CA VAL A 9 -0.82 6.16 17.35
C VAL A 9 -1.27 4.95 18.17
N GLU A 10 -2.24 5.14 19.07
CA GLU A 10 -2.77 4.03 19.89
C GLU A 10 -3.44 2.95 19.03
N TRP A 11 -4.25 3.34 18.04
CA TRP A 11 -4.88 2.40 17.13
C TRP A 11 -3.84 1.53 16.42
N PHE A 12 -2.81 2.14 15.82
CA PHE A 12 -1.74 1.39 15.17
C PHE A 12 -0.88 0.57 16.15
N ARG A 13 -0.79 0.96 17.43
CA ARG A 13 -0.09 0.19 18.45
C ARG A 13 -0.78 -1.15 18.71
N ILE A 14 -2.11 -1.14 18.88
CA ILE A 14 -2.85 -2.29 19.41
C ILE A 14 -3.67 -3.09 18.38
N TYR A 15 -3.84 -2.61 17.13
CA TYR A 15 -4.78 -3.24 16.18
C TYR A 15 -4.50 -4.71 15.83
N LYS A 16 -3.25 -5.19 16.03
CA LYS A 16 -2.88 -6.58 15.76
C LYS A 16 -3.00 -7.50 16.98
N ILE A 17 -3.29 -6.96 18.16
CA ILE A 17 -3.44 -7.74 19.41
C ILE A 17 -4.62 -8.72 19.34
N PRO A 18 -5.79 -8.36 18.78
CA PRO A 18 -6.87 -9.32 18.59
C PRO A 18 -6.49 -10.54 17.74
N ASP A 19 -5.53 -10.38 16.81
CA ASP A 19 -4.97 -11.48 16.00
C ASP A 19 -3.92 -12.32 16.76
N GLY A 20 -3.67 -12.05 18.05
CA GLY A 20 -2.66 -12.71 18.87
C GLY A 20 -1.22 -12.23 18.63
N LYS A 21 -1.03 -11.10 17.94
CA LYS A 21 0.31 -10.52 17.68
C LYS A 21 0.67 -9.49 18.77
N PRO A 22 1.97 -9.26 19.05
CA PRO A 22 2.37 -8.24 20.01
C PRO A 22 2.03 -6.82 19.51
N GLU A 23 2.09 -5.85 20.42
CA GLU A 23 1.97 -4.44 20.06
C GLU A 23 3.02 -4.00 19.04
N ASN A 24 2.64 -3.11 18.12
CA ASN A 24 3.59 -2.52 17.17
C ASN A 24 4.44 -1.46 17.87
N GLN A 25 5.74 -1.44 17.53
CA GLN A 25 6.69 -0.44 18.00
C GLN A 25 6.89 0.66 16.96
N PHE A 26 7.20 1.87 17.41
CA PHE A 26 7.37 3.05 16.55
C PHE A 26 8.75 3.67 16.72
N ALA A 27 9.30 4.18 15.62
CA ALA A 27 10.43 5.11 15.66
C ALA A 27 10.03 6.43 16.35
N PHE A 28 11.02 7.26 16.69
CA PHE A 28 10.82 8.60 17.27
C PHE A 28 9.91 8.60 18.51
N ASN A 29 9.92 7.52 19.29
CA ASN A 29 9.07 7.35 20.46
C ASN A 29 7.55 7.51 20.17
N GLY A 30 7.13 7.22 18.94
CA GLY A 30 5.73 7.39 18.49
C GLY A 30 5.32 8.84 18.19
N GLU A 31 6.26 9.78 18.13
CA GLU A 31 5.96 11.17 17.78
C GLU A 31 5.79 11.35 16.27
N ALA A 32 4.69 12.00 15.87
CA ALA A 32 4.50 12.43 14.50
C ALA A 32 5.56 13.47 14.11
N LYS A 33 6.11 13.32 12.91
CA LYS A 33 7.08 14.29 12.36
C LYS A 33 6.36 15.41 11.61
N ASP A 34 7.11 16.48 11.35
CA ASP A 34 6.61 17.62 10.60
C ASP A 34 6.40 17.28 9.11
N ARG A 35 5.86 18.25 8.40
CA ARG A 35 5.53 18.13 6.98
C ARG A 35 6.79 17.90 6.15
N GLU A 36 7.86 18.60 6.46
CA GLU A 36 9.12 18.57 5.73
C GLU A 36 9.75 17.18 5.78
N PHE A 37 9.78 16.57 6.97
CA PHE A 37 10.23 15.19 7.14
C PHE A 37 9.34 14.21 6.37
N ALA A 38 8.01 14.36 6.45
CA ALA A 38 7.09 13.50 5.73
C ALA A 38 7.28 13.58 4.21
N HIS A 39 7.45 14.79 3.65
CA HIS A 39 7.74 14.99 2.23
C HIS A 39 9.05 14.33 1.82
N LYS A 40 10.09 14.39 2.65
CA LYS A 40 11.37 13.72 2.37
C LYS A 40 11.18 12.21 2.21
N VAL A 41 10.50 11.56 3.17
CA VAL A 41 10.23 10.11 3.10
C VAL A 41 9.41 9.74 1.87
N ILE A 42 8.41 10.57 1.51
CA ILE A 42 7.62 10.38 0.28
C ILE A 42 8.52 10.42 -0.96
N MET A 43 9.45 11.38 -1.05
CA MET A 43 10.35 11.48 -2.19
C MET A 43 11.33 10.30 -2.28
N GLU A 44 11.88 9.86 -1.14
CA GLU A 44 12.78 8.69 -1.08
C GLU A 44 12.07 7.38 -1.53
N THR A 45 10.82 7.20 -1.10
CA THR A 45 10.01 6.04 -1.52
C THR A 45 9.56 6.15 -2.98
N HIS A 46 9.32 7.36 -3.48
CA HIS A 46 9.05 7.59 -4.90
C HIS A 46 10.24 7.24 -5.79
N GLU A 47 11.45 7.65 -5.40
CA GLU A 47 12.69 7.28 -6.12
C GLU A 47 12.89 5.75 -6.12
N SER A 48 12.65 5.11 -4.97
CA SER A 48 12.70 3.65 -4.86
C SER A 48 11.69 2.97 -5.79
N TRP A 49 10.46 3.51 -5.88
CA TRP A 49 9.45 3.04 -6.82
C TRP A 49 9.85 3.26 -8.28
N GLN A 50 10.46 4.41 -8.63
CA GLN A 50 10.97 4.67 -9.97
C GLN A 50 11.99 3.62 -10.38
N HIS A 51 12.97 3.33 -9.51
CA HIS A 51 13.96 2.28 -9.76
C HIS A 51 13.31 0.90 -9.97
N LEU A 52 12.28 0.57 -9.18
CA LEU A 52 11.52 -0.67 -9.32
C LEU A 52 10.82 -0.76 -10.68
N VAL A 53 10.04 0.25 -11.08
CA VAL A 53 9.25 0.20 -12.33
C VAL A 53 10.13 0.32 -13.58
N GLU A 54 11.29 0.97 -13.49
CA GLU A 54 12.29 1.04 -14.55
C GLU A 54 13.18 -0.21 -14.63
N GLY A 55 12.99 -1.20 -13.76
CA GLY A 55 13.77 -2.45 -13.75
C GLY A 55 15.22 -2.28 -13.27
N LYS A 56 15.51 -1.20 -12.54
CA LYS A 56 16.83 -0.93 -11.93
C LYS A 56 17.00 -1.61 -10.57
N SER A 57 15.94 -2.21 -10.04
CA SER A 57 15.91 -2.95 -8.79
C SER A 57 15.20 -4.30 -8.99
N ASP A 58 15.53 -5.29 -8.15
CA ASP A 58 14.78 -6.55 -8.12
C ASP A 58 13.32 -6.31 -7.71
N ALA A 59 12.39 -6.88 -8.47
CA ALA A 59 10.97 -6.74 -8.21
C ALA A 59 10.47 -7.63 -7.06
N GLY A 60 11.24 -8.64 -6.62
CA GLY A 60 10.89 -9.46 -5.45
C GLY A 60 9.54 -10.16 -5.56
N GLY A 61 9.07 -10.43 -6.78
CA GLY A 61 7.75 -11.03 -7.07
C GLY A 61 6.61 -10.03 -7.28
N LEU A 62 6.86 -8.73 -7.21
CA LEU A 62 5.87 -7.70 -7.56
C LEU A 62 5.65 -7.64 -9.07
N SER A 63 4.39 -7.48 -9.48
CA SER A 63 4.07 -7.14 -10.87
C SER A 63 4.30 -5.65 -11.10
N THR A 64 5.21 -5.32 -12.02
CA THR A 64 5.53 -3.93 -12.41
C THR A 64 4.94 -3.56 -13.77
N SER A 65 4.01 -4.37 -14.28
CA SER A 65 3.35 -4.16 -15.57
C SER A 65 2.59 -2.84 -15.60
N CYS A 66 2.83 -2.02 -16.62
CA CYS A 66 2.20 -0.71 -16.74
C CYS A 66 1.84 -0.36 -18.20
N VAL A 67 0.67 0.24 -18.41
CA VAL A 67 0.20 0.69 -19.73
C VAL A 67 0.49 2.16 -20.03
N THR A 68 0.75 2.98 -19.00
CA THR A 68 0.87 4.44 -19.15
C THR A 68 2.29 4.98 -19.01
N LEU A 69 3.17 4.28 -18.29
CA LEU A 69 4.51 4.77 -17.99
C LEU A 69 5.48 4.56 -19.15
N PRO A 70 6.02 5.63 -19.78
CA PRO A 70 6.90 5.51 -20.93
C PRO A 70 8.26 4.88 -20.62
N ASN A 71 8.69 4.90 -19.36
CA ASN A 71 9.97 4.38 -18.88
C ASN A 71 9.81 3.04 -18.13
N ALA A 72 8.61 2.48 -18.03
CA ALA A 72 8.43 1.18 -17.40
C ALA A 72 9.24 0.11 -18.14
N HIS A 73 9.90 -0.76 -17.39
CA HIS A 73 10.60 -1.94 -17.90
C HIS A 73 9.58 -2.95 -18.47
N SER A 74 8.49 -3.15 -17.73
CA SER A 74 7.41 -4.08 -18.07
C SER A 74 6.23 -3.31 -18.66
N LYS A 75 6.31 -2.93 -19.94
CA LYS A 75 5.20 -2.25 -20.61
C LYS A 75 4.15 -3.25 -21.08
N LEU A 76 2.88 -2.89 -20.90
CA LEU A 76 1.75 -3.57 -21.51
C LEU A 76 1.05 -2.63 -22.48
N SER A 77 0.54 -3.18 -23.57
CA SER A 77 -0.44 -2.49 -24.39
C SER A 77 -1.81 -2.48 -23.70
N VAL A 78 -2.68 -1.56 -24.12
CA VAL A 78 -4.06 -1.51 -23.63
C VAL A 78 -4.81 -2.81 -23.96
N VAL A 79 -4.56 -3.38 -25.14
CA VAL A 79 -5.21 -4.62 -25.60
C VAL A 79 -4.82 -5.80 -24.70
N GLU A 80 -3.53 -5.97 -24.39
CA GLU A 80 -3.09 -7.04 -23.48
C GLU A 80 -3.67 -6.86 -22.06
N ALA A 81 -3.78 -5.62 -21.59
CA ALA A 81 -4.41 -5.34 -20.30
C ALA A 81 -5.92 -5.66 -20.32
N GLU A 82 -6.61 -5.38 -21.43
CA GLU A 82 -8.02 -5.74 -21.63
C GLU A 82 -8.23 -7.26 -21.65
N GLU A 83 -7.33 -8.04 -22.27
CA GLU A 83 -7.38 -9.50 -22.25
C GLU A 83 -7.23 -10.06 -20.82
N VAL A 84 -6.32 -9.52 -20.02
CA VAL A 84 -6.16 -9.89 -18.61
C VAL A 84 -7.46 -9.64 -17.84
N VAL A 85 -8.08 -8.47 -18.03
CA VAL A 85 -9.35 -8.14 -17.40
C VAL A 85 -10.48 -9.05 -17.91
N GLY A 86 -10.55 -9.31 -19.22
CA GLY A 86 -11.57 -10.16 -19.84
C GLY A 86 -11.49 -11.63 -19.43
N SER A 87 -10.33 -12.09 -18.96
CA SER A 87 -10.17 -13.43 -18.38
C SER A 87 -10.74 -13.55 -16.96
N SER A 88 -11.10 -12.43 -16.32
CA SER A 88 -11.66 -12.41 -14.98
C SER A 88 -13.15 -12.78 -14.98
N PRO A 89 -13.69 -13.33 -13.87
CA PRO A 89 -15.12 -13.61 -13.74
C PRO A 89 -15.97 -12.35 -13.94
N GLU A 90 -17.21 -12.52 -14.42
CA GLU A 90 -18.17 -11.43 -14.49
C GLU A 90 -18.43 -10.82 -13.11
N ALA A 91 -18.70 -9.51 -13.09
CA ALA A 91 -18.99 -8.78 -11.86
C ALA A 91 -20.23 -9.36 -11.16
N GLY A 92 -20.00 -9.95 -9.99
CA GLY A 92 -21.07 -10.51 -9.14
C GLY A 92 -21.66 -9.50 -8.17
N PRO A 93 -22.77 -9.85 -7.50
CA PRO A 93 -23.30 -9.06 -6.39
C PRO A 93 -22.28 -9.00 -5.24
N GLY A 94 -22.32 -7.91 -4.47
CA GLY A 94 -21.47 -7.74 -3.29
C GLY A 94 -21.69 -8.86 -2.28
N GLN A 95 -20.59 -9.36 -1.71
CA GLN A 95 -20.65 -10.38 -0.67
C GLN A 95 -21.30 -9.81 0.61
N PRO A 96 -22.06 -10.62 1.37
CA PRO A 96 -22.57 -10.20 2.67
C PRO A 96 -21.43 -9.90 3.65
N ILE A 97 -21.69 -9.05 4.63
CA ILE A 97 -20.73 -8.71 5.69
C ILE A 97 -20.46 -9.97 6.53
N ASP A 98 -19.19 -10.29 6.76
CA ASP A 98 -18.80 -11.39 7.64
C ASP A 98 -19.22 -11.05 9.08
N PRO A 99 -20.03 -11.90 9.76
CA PRO A 99 -20.45 -11.67 11.14
C PRO A 99 -19.28 -11.63 12.13
N LYS A 100 -18.09 -12.12 11.79
CA LYS A 100 -16.88 -11.97 12.63
C LYS A 100 -16.28 -10.56 12.59
N GLY A 101 -16.72 -9.70 11.67
CA GLY A 101 -16.32 -8.30 11.58
C GLY A 101 -17.14 -7.35 12.47
N GLU A 102 -18.20 -7.85 13.13
CA GLU A 102 -18.95 -7.10 14.14
C GLU A 102 -18.26 -7.27 15.50
N LEU A 103 -17.32 -6.36 15.80
CA LEU A 103 -16.89 -6.05 17.16
C LEU A 103 -17.66 -4.82 17.66
#